data_AF-A0A2I9EIE0-F1
#
_entry.id   AF-A0A2I9EIE0-F1
#
_cell.length_a   1.000
_cell.length_b   1.000
_cell.length_c   1.000
_cell.angle_alpha   90.00
_cell.angle_beta   90.00
_cell.angle_gamma   90.00
#
_symmetry.space_group_name_H-M   'P 1'
#
loop_
_entity.id
_entity.type
_entity.pdbx_description
1 polymer ?
#
loop_
_entity_poly.entity_id
_entity_poly.type
_entity_poly.pdbx_seq_one_letter_code
_entity_poly.pdbx_strand_id
1 'polypeptide(L)'
;MKQILTKILSVTLAFAVLFATSSFMVDMHFCCNKLVDVAVFGKAKPCKDKKQNLSKPFKKCSIGQMDCCSNKSIVKKAEDNLKKSQVELDTNKIVFLQAFFHSYVNLFEGLEFNVVSFINYNPPWIEKDILVLHETFLI
;
A
#
# COMPACT_ATOMS: atom_id res chain seq x y z
N MET A 1 13.42 3.68 22.69
CA MET A 1 12.80 3.16 21.44
C MET A 1 11.85 1.98 21.67
N LYS A 2 12.25 0.89 22.34
CA LYS A 2 11.40 -0.30 22.56
C LYS A 2 10.03 0.00 23.22
N GLN A 3 9.99 0.86 24.24
CA GLN A 3 8.73 1.19 24.93
C GLN A 3 7.75 2.02 24.08
N ILE A 4 8.25 2.91 23.22
CA ILE A 4 7.38 3.72 22.35
C ILE A 4 6.76 2.83 21.28
N LEU A 5 7.57 1.92 20.70
CA LEU A 5 7.10 0.94 19.72
C LEU A 5 6.02 0.00 20.29
N THR A 6 6.19 -0.50 21.51
CA THR A 6 5.17 -1.37 22.13
C THR A 6 3.89 -0.62 22.44
N LYS A 7 3.95 0.67 22.80
CA LYS A 7 2.77 1.52 23.02
C LYS A 7 2.03 1.79 21.71
N ILE A 8 2.74 2.13 20.63
CA ILE A 8 2.15 2.30 19.29
C ILE A 8 1.48 0.99 18.85
N LEU A 9 2.20 -0.13 18.94
CA LEU A 9 1.68 -1.44 18.56
C LEU A 9 0.43 -1.82 19.37
N SER A 10 0.42 -1.52 20.67
CA SER A 10 -0.75 -1.78 21.52
C SER A 10 -1.97 -0.95 21.10
N VAL A 11 -1.77 0.33 20.78
CA VAL A 11 -2.85 1.22 20.35
C VAL A 11 -3.38 0.81 18.98
N THR A 12 -2.50 0.49 18.02
CA THR A 12 -2.91 0.03 16.69
C THR A 12 -3.65 -1.30 16.75
N LEU A 13 -3.21 -2.25 17.59
CA LEU A 13 -3.91 -3.50 17.81
C LEU A 13 -5.31 -3.26 18.39
N ALA A 14 -5.46 -2.34 19.34
CA ALA A 14 -6.76 -2.01 19.92
C ALA A 14 -7.73 -1.45 18.86
N PHE A 15 -7.28 -0.53 18.00
CA PHE A 15 -8.09 -0.03 16.89
C PHE A 15 -8.44 -1.14 15.88
N ALA A 16 -7.47 -1.99 15.52
CA ALA A 16 -7.71 -3.09 14.59
C ALA A 16 -8.78 -4.06 15.13
N VAL A 17 -8.71 -4.40 16.41
CA VAL A 17 -9.73 -5.24 17.06
C VAL A 17 -11.09 -4.54 17.08
N LEU A 18 -11.15 -3.26 17.45
CA LEU A 18 -12.40 -2.48 17.44
C LEU A 18 -13.06 -2.43 16.06
N PHE A 19 -12.29 -2.20 14.99
CA PHE A 19 -12.82 -2.20 13.62
C PHE A 19 -13.17 -3.60 13.12
N ALA A 20 -12.48 -4.65 13.58
CA ALA A 20 -12.79 -6.03 13.22
C ALA A 20 -14.12 -6.48 13.84
N THR A 21 -14.34 -6.20 15.12
CA THR A 21 -15.52 -6.66 15.88
C THR A 21 -16.72 -5.74 15.79
N SER A 22 -16.56 -4.48 15.38
CA SER A 22 -17.71 -3.60 15.15
C SER A 22 -18.46 -3.95 13.86
N SER A 23 -19.79 -3.93 13.97
CA SER A 23 -20.70 -3.91 12.84
C SER A 23 -20.91 -2.47 12.40
N PHE A 24 -20.74 -2.17 11.12
CA PHE A 24 -21.05 -0.85 10.59
C PHE A 24 -21.65 -0.93 9.19
N MET A 25 -22.48 0.06 8.87
CA MET A 25 -23.08 0.21 7.55
C MET A 25 -22.54 1.48 6.90
N VAL A 26 -22.12 1.34 5.64
CA VAL A 26 -21.71 2.44 4.78
C VAL A 26 -22.77 2.62 3.72
N ASP A 27 -23.41 3.77 3.69
CA ASP A 27 -24.37 4.13 2.65
C ASP A 27 -23.70 5.05 1.63
N MET A 28 -23.87 4.76 0.35
CA MET A 28 -23.22 5.44 -0.76
C MET A 28 -24.26 5.96 -1.75
N HIS A 29 -24.23 7.26 -2.05
CA HIS A 29 -25.08 7.89 -3.05
C HIS A 29 -24.31 8.07 -4.36
N PHE A 30 -24.82 7.44 -5.43
CA PHE A 30 -24.27 7.58 -6.79
C PHE A 30 -25.23 8.37 -7.68
N CYS A 31 -24.69 9.24 -8.53
CA CYS A 31 -25.41 9.83 -9.65
C CYS A 31 -24.54 9.79 -10.89
N CYS A 32 -25.07 9.37 -12.03
CA CYS A 32 -24.30 9.26 -13.29
C CYS A 32 -23.06 8.36 -13.17
N ASN A 33 -23.20 7.26 -12.43
CA ASN A 33 -22.11 6.33 -12.10
C ASN A 33 -20.94 6.99 -11.35
N LYS A 34 -21.11 8.20 -10.81
CA LYS A 34 -20.15 8.87 -9.94
C LYS A 34 -20.63 8.84 -8.50
N LEU A 35 -19.71 8.56 -7.58
CA LEU A 35 -19.96 8.63 -6.14
C LEU A 35 -20.05 10.10 -5.72
N VAL A 36 -21.17 10.49 -5.10
CA VAL A 36 -21.43 11.87 -4.70
C VAL A 36 -21.29 12.04 -3.19
N ASP A 37 -21.78 11.08 -2.42
CA ASP A 37 -21.72 11.13 -0.97
C ASP A 37 -21.56 9.74 -0.36
N VAL A 38 -20.90 9.69 0.80
CA VAL A 38 -20.71 8.49 1.61
C VAL A 38 -21.00 8.83 3.06
N ALA A 39 -21.87 8.05 3.69
CA ALA A 39 -22.15 8.16 5.11
C ALA A 39 -21.79 6.85 5.83
N VAL A 40 -21.04 6.97 6.92
CA VAL A 40 -20.77 5.86 7.85
C VAL A 40 -21.69 6.07 9.04
N PHE A 41 -22.56 5.10 9.33
CA PHE A 41 -23.67 5.22 10.31
C PHE A 41 -24.68 6.30 9.95
N GLY A 42 -25.45 6.08 8.90
CA GLY A 42 -26.51 6.98 8.47
C GLY A 42 -26.88 6.75 7.01
N LYS A 43 -27.68 7.67 6.46
CA LYS A 43 -28.00 7.71 5.03
C LYS A 43 -27.12 8.73 4.34
N ALA A 44 -26.62 8.40 3.15
CA ALA A 44 -25.91 9.34 2.30
C ALA A 44 -26.86 10.48 1.88
N LYS A 45 -26.33 11.70 1.84
CA LYS A 45 -27.09 12.89 1.48
C LYS A 45 -27.46 12.80 0.00
N PRO A 46 -28.74 13.00 -0.35
CA PRO A 46 -29.13 13.06 -1.74
C PRO A 46 -28.53 14.32 -2.40
N CYS A 47 -28.35 14.28 -3.72
CA CYS A 47 -28.01 15.46 -4.48
C CYS A 47 -29.03 16.58 -4.22
N LYS A 48 -28.54 17.77 -3.86
CA LYS A 48 -29.40 18.95 -3.77
C LYS A 48 -29.82 19.36 -5.17
N ASP A 49 -31.12 19.47 -5.40
CA ASP A 49 -31.69 19.95 -6.66
C ASP A 49 -31.17 21.36 -6.97
N LYS A 50 -30.16 21.46 -7.85
CA LYS A 50 -29.95 22.70 -8.57
C LYS A 50 -31.02 22.74 -9.64
N LYS A 51 -32.05 23.58 -9.46
CA LYS A 51 -33.05 23.89 -10.50
C LYS A 51 -32.32 24.42 -11.74
N GLN A 52 -31.89 23.54 -12.63
CA GLN A 52 -31.49 23.91 -13.98
C GLN A 52 -32.70 23.77 -14.88
N ASN A 53 -33.02 24.88 -15.54
CA ASN A 53 -34.16 25.05 -16.41
C ASN A 53 -34.26 23.89 -17.41
N LEU A 54 -35.44 23.26 -17.39
CA LEU A 54 -35.82 22.13 -18.22
C LEU A 54 -35.93 22.58 -19.68
N SER A 55 -34.82 22.64 -20.40
CA SER A 55 -34.86 22.89 -21.84
C SER A 55 -33.64 22.26 -22.53
N LYS A 56 -33.66 20.92 -22.68
CA LYS A 56 -33.07 20.20 -23.83
C LYS A 56 -33.31 18.69 -23.72
N PRO A 57 -33.69 18.02 -24.82
CA PRO A 57 -33.85 16.56 -24.85
C PRO A 57 -32.48 15.94 -25.11
N PHE A 58 -31.65 15.79 -24.08
CA PHE A 58 -30.42 15.04 -24.21
C PHE A 58 -30.30 14.02 -23.08
N LYS A 59 -30.21 12.75 -23.48
CA LYS A 59 -29.85 11.56 -22.71
C LYS A 59 -28.41 11.65 -22.14
N LYS A 60 -28.07 12.74 -21.46
CA LYS A 60 -26.78 12.93 -20.79
C LYS A 60 -27.07 13.12 -19.32
N CYS A 61 -26.71 12.13 -18.54
CA CYS A 61 -26.86 12.14 -17.10
C CYS A 61 -26.15 13.37 -16.51
N SER A 62 -26.88 14.19 -15.75
CA SER A 62 -26.35 15.37 -15.06
C SER A 62 -26.48 15.19 -13.55
N ILE A 63 -25.46 15.64 -12.80
CA ILE A 63 -25.44 15.58 -11.34
C ILE A 63 -26.53 16.50 -10.80
N GLY A 64 -27.56 15.94 -10.16
CA GLY A 64 -28.72 16.67 -9.62
C GLY A 64 -30.07 16.33 -10.25
N GLN A 65 -30.14 15.44 -11.23
CA GLN A 65 -31.41 14.93 -11.76
C GLN A 65 -31.80 13.63 -11.04
N MET A 66 -33.00 13.55 -10.44
CA MET A 66 -33.41 12.40 -9.61
C MET A 66 -33.46 11.06 -10.36
N ASP A 67 -33.88 11.06 -11.63
CA ASP A 67 -34.10 9.83 -12.41
C ASP A 67 -32.82 9.02 -12.73
N CYS A 68 -31.64 9.57 -12.41
CA CYS A 68 -30.35 8.97 -12.74
C CYS A 68 -29.44 8.66 -11.53
N CYS A 69 -29.99 8.82 -10.32
CA CYS A 69 -29.29 8.58 -9.07
C CYS A 69 -29.70 7.24 -8.44
N SER A 70 -28.75 6.59 -7.76
CA SER A 70 -28.93 5.28 -7.12
C SER A 70 -28.18 5.24 -5.79
N ASN A 71 -28.80 4.66 -4.77
CA ASN A 71 -28.18 4.42 -3.47
C ASN A 71 -27.70 2.98 -3.39
N LYS A 72 -26.50 2.79 -2.84
CA LYS A 72 -25.95 1.47 -2.53
C LYS A 72 -25.48 1.47 -1.08
N SER A 73 -25.97 0.54 -0.28
CA SER A 73 -25.51 0.34 1.08
C SER A 73 -24.69 -0.94 1.20
N ILE A 74 -23.59 -0.86 1.92
CA ILE A 74 -22.72 -1.98 2.26
C ILE A 74 -22.80 -2.16 3.77
N VAL A 75 -23.30 -3.31 4.20
CA VAL A 75 -23.40 -3.66 5.63
C VAL A 75 -22.29 -4.63 5.96
N LYS A 76 -21.32 -4.20 6.77
CA LYS A 76 -20.36 -5.10 7.41
C LYS A 76 -20.98 -5.58 8.71
N LYS A 77 -21.49 -6.81 8.71
CA LYS A 77 -21.90 -7.49 9.94
C LYS A 77 -20.64 -7.98 10.66
N ALA A 78 -20.56 -7.75 11.96
CA ALA A 78 -19.57 -8.40 12.79
C ALA A 78 -19.84 -9.91 12.76
N GLU A 79 -18.87 -10.69 12.32
CA GLU A 79 -18.95 -12.13 12.38
C GLU A 79 -18.54 -12.59 13.78
N ASP A 80 -19.43 -13.29 14.49
CA ASP A 80 -19.12 -13.90 15.80
C ASP A 80 -18.06 -15.01 15.70
N ASN A 81 -17.87 -15.55 14.49
CA ASN A 81 -16.92 -16.61 14.18
C ASN A 81 -15.75 -16.04 13.38
N LEU A 82 -14.84 -15.34 14.05
CA LEU A 82 -13.48 -15.17 13.55
C LEU A 82 -12.94 -16.59 13.25
N LYS A 83 -13.00 -17.01 11.98
CA LYS A 83 -12.30 -18.22 11.54
C LYS A 83 -10.85 -18.00 11.91
N LYS A 84 -10.40 -18.70 12.95
CA LYS A 84 -9.04 -18.65 13.45
C LYS A 84 -8.17 -18.97 12.25
N SER A 85 -7.54 -17.96 11.63
CA SER A 85 -6.61 -18.21 10.55
C SER A 85 -5.45 -18.96 11.20
N GLN A 86 -5.43 -20.28 11.05
CA GLN A 86 -4.28 -21.08 11.43
C GLN A 86 -3.20 -20.73 10.43
N VAL A 87 -2.43 -19.69 10.75
CA VAL A 87 -1.16 -19.44 10.09
C VAL A 87 -0.24 -20.56 10.54
N GLU A 88 -0.18 -21.61 9.75
CA GLU A 88 0.76 -22.70 9.96
C GLU A 88 2.16 -22.17 9.62
N LEU A 89 2.86 -21.75 10.66
CA LEU A 89 4.25 -21.32 10.59
C LEU A 89 5.12 -22.58 10.54
N ASP A 90 5.37 -23.04 9.32
CA ASP A 90 6.39 -24.05 9.06
C ASP A 90 7.80 -23.43 9.11
N THR A 91 8.79 -24.25 9.45
CA THR A 91 10.21 -23.89 9.53
C THR A 91 10.67 -23.21 8.24
N ASN A 92 10.24 -23.71 7.08
CA ASN A 92 10.58 -23.13 5.78
C ASN A 92 10.08 -21.69 5.62
N LYS A 93 8.88 -21.39 6.11
CA LYS A 93 8.30 -20.04 6.03
C LYS A 93 9.03 -19.06 6.93
N ILE A 94 9.46 -19.51 8.12
CA ILE A 94 10.25 -18.71 9.05
C ILE A 94 11.63 -18.39 8.45
N VAL A 95 12.31 -19.41 7.90
CA VAL A 95 13.61 -19.24 7.24
C VAL A 95 13.50 -18.29 6.05
N PHE A 96 12.46 -18.44 5.21
CA PHE A 96 12.21 -17.53 4.11
C PHE A 96 12.00 -16.09 4.58
N LEU A 97 11.15 -15.87 5.60
CA LEU A 97 10.90 -14.54 6.14
C LEU A 97 12.18 -13.90 6.66
N GLN A 98 12.99 -14.67 7.40
CA GLN A 98 14.26 -14.19 7.94
C GLN A 98 15.24 -13.80 6.83
N ALA A 99 15.39 -14.64 5.79
CA ALA A 99 16.26 -14.35 4.66
C ALA A 99 15.76 -13.12 3.85
N PHE A 100 14.44 -13.01 3.68
CA PHE A 100 13.81 -11.88 3.01
C PHE A 100 14.06 -10.57 3.78
N PHE A 101 13.79 -10.53 5.08
CA PHE A 101 14.05 -9.34 5.89
C PHE A 101 15.54 -9.00 5.94
N HIS A 102 16.41 -10.00 6.09
CA HIS A 102 17.85 -9.77 6.12
C HIS A 102 18.37 -9.18 4.81
N SER A 103 18.00 -9.76 3.67
CA SER A 103 18.42 -9.24 2.35
C SER A 103 17.83 -7.86 2.05
N TYR A 104 16.58 -7.61 2.43
CA TYR A 104 15.93 -6.31 2.26
C TYR A 104 16.58 -5.22 3.11
N VAL A 105 16.90 -5.49 4.38
CA VAL A 105 17.58 -4.53 5.26
C VAL A 105 18.98 -4.21 4.73
N ASN A 106 19.76 -5.23 4.34
CA ASN A 106 21.10 -5.04 3.76
C ASN A 106 21.11 -4.24 2.45
N LEU A 107 19.98 -4.13 1.74
CA LEU A 107 19.88 -3.29 0.54
C LEU A 107 19.98 -1.79 0.88
N PHE A 108 19.54 -1.39 2.07
CA PHE A 108 19.50 0.00 2.52
C PHE A 108 20.54 0.30 3.60
N GLU A 109 20.92 -0.70 4.38
CA GLU A 109 21.98 -0.58 5.38
C GLU A 109 23.33 -0.69 4.67
N GLY A 110 24.05 0.43 4.59
CA GLY A 110 25.42 0.45 4.08
C GLY A 110 26.34 -0.39 4.96
N LEU A 111 27.47 -0.84 4.39
CA LEU A 111 28.51 -1.52 5.17
C LEU A 111 29.00 -0.58 6.30
N GLU A 112 29.10 -1.09 7.53
CA GLU A 112 29.59 -0.34 8.69
C GLU A 112 31.00 0.22 8.43
N PHE A 113 31.80 -0.50 7.65
CA PHE A 113 33.10 -0.07 7.16
C PHE A 113 33.12 -0.11 5.63
N ASN A 114 33.57 0.98 5.00
CA ASN A 114 33.90 0.99 3.59
C ASN A 114 35.14 0.12 3.36
N VAL A 115 34.94 -1.18 3.16
CA VAL A 115 36.01 -2.10 2.80
C VAL A 115 36.38 -1.81 1.34
N VAL A 116 37.38 -0.95 1.13
CA VAL A 116 37.95 -0.76 -0.19
C VAL A 116 38.72 -2.04 -0.51
N SER A 117 38.17 -2.84 -1.42
CA SER A 117 38.84 -4.04 -1.91
C SER A 117 40.21 -3.64 -2.48
N PHE A 118 41.23 -4.45 -2.23
CA PHE A 118 42.57 -4.28 -2.78
C PHE A 118 43.40 -3.08 -2.24
N ILE A 119 43.08 -2.49 -1.08
CA ILE A 119 43.95 -1.45 -0.45
C ILE A 119 45.41 -1.89 -0.37
N ASN A 120 45.64 -3.15 0.00
CA ASN A 120 46.99 -3.71 0.18
C ASN A 120 47.45 -4.53 -1.03
N TYR A 121 46.72 -4.49 -2.14
CA TYR A 121 47.16 -5.20 -3.34
C TYR A 121 48.25 -4.39 -4.02
N ASN A 122 49.47 -4.93 -4.02
CA ASN A 122 50.50 -4.42 -4.90
C ASN A 122 50.23 -4.97 -6.31
N PRO A 123 49.92 -4.14 -7.31
CA PRO A 123 49.74 -4.63 -8.66
C PRO A 123 51.01 -5.39 -9.12
N PRO A 124 50.84 -6.47 -9.89
CA PRO A 124 51.97 -7.24 -10.39
C PRO A 124 52.85 -6.34 -11.26
N TRP A 125 54.15 -6.60 -11.25
CA TRP A 125 55.08 -5.85 -12.06
C TRP A 125 54.76 -6.12 -13.55
N ILE A 126 54.32 -5.08 -14.24
CA ILE A 126 54.09 -5.10 -15.68
C ILE A 126 55.45 -4.92 -16.37
N GLU A 127 56.01 -5.99 -16.93
CA GLU A 127 57.31 -5.96 -17.63
C GLU A 127 57.26 -5.20 -18.96
N LYS A 128 56.09 -5.17 -19.60
CA LYS A 128 55.86 -4.55 -20.90
C LYS A 128 54.51 -3.86 -20.93
N ASP A 129 54.47 -2.67 -21.52
CA ASP A 129 53.22 -1.96 -21.73
C ASP A 129 52.32 -2.77 -22.68
N ILE A 130 51.22 -3.31 -22.14
CA ILE A 130 50.29 -4.19 -22.84
C ILE A 130 49.54 -3.43 -23.94
N LEU A 131 49.25 -2.14 -23.74
CA LEU A 131 48.58 -1.29 -24.72
C LEU A 131 49.50 -1.03 -25.91
N VAL A 132 50.80 -0.80 -25.65
CA VAL A 132 51.81 -0.67 -26.70
C VAL A 132 52.06 -2.02 -27.40
N LEU A 133 52.17 -3.11 -26.65
CA LEU A 133 52.39 -4.45 -27.21
C LEU A 133 51.27 -4.90 -28.14
N HIS A 134 50.03 -4.52 -27.84
CA HIS A 134 48.86 -4.86 -28.64
C HIS A 134 48.36 -3.73 -29.54
N GLU A 135 49.10 -2.61 -29.60
CA GLU A 135 48.75 -1.41 -30.38
C GLU A 135 47.30 -0.93 -30.13
N THR A 136 46.81 -1.12 -28.91
CA THR A 136 45.46 -0.73 -28.49
C THR A 136 45.49 0.61 -27.79
N PHE A 137 45.23 1.67 -28.55
CA PHE A 137 45.15 3.03 -28.03
C PHE A 137 43.68 3.46 -27.92
N LEU A 138 43.33 4.11 -26.81
CA LEU A 138 42.05 4.81 -26.70
C LEU A 138 42.05 5.95 -27.73
N ILE A 139 41.03 6.01 -28.58
CA ILE A 139 40.78 7.10 -29.53
C ILE A 139 40.24 8.32 -28.80
#